data_AF-A0A8I1V6U3-F1
#
_entry.id   AF-A0A8I1V6U3-F1
#
_cell.length_a   1.000
_cell.length_b   1.000
_cell.length_c   1.000
_cell.angle_alpha   90.00
_cell.angle_beta   90.00
_cell.angle_gamma   90.00
#
_symmetry.space_group_name_H-M   'P 1'
#
loop_
_entity.id
_entity.type
_entity.pdbx_description
1 polymer ?
#
loop_
_entity_poly.entity_id
_entity_poly.type
_entity_poly.pdbx_seq_one_letter_code
_entity_poly.pdbx_strand_id
1 'polypeptide(L)'
;MQWLVDVLNGQPGPEATEHLRRAFITWWQSGGRARRGADGRLMRSGHLSLARCAGLPENPENARLQLRNWYLRQAAELLGAPIDQPWRRATELHAALSDFAGRKWPCWWSLSEPPMQATELESLLWHATRAGGGKLPGTARRIAQILEA
;
A
#
# COMPACT_ATOMS: atom_id res chain seq x y z
N MET A 1 -1.78 -5.61 -4.86
CA MET A 1 -1.92 -5.07 -3.48
C MET A 1 -3.19 -5.55 -2.80
N GLN A 2 -4.25 -5.94 -3.53
CA GLN A 2 -5.45 -6.55 -2.96
C GLN A 2 -5.14 -7.68 -1.96
N TRP A 3 -4.27 -8.63 -2.34
CA TRP A 3 -3.85 -9.71 -1.44
C TRP A 3 -3.36 -9.25 -0.06
N LEU A 4 -2.68 -8.10 0.02
CA LEU A 4 -2.16 -7.56 1.28
C LEU A 4 -3.30 -6.99 2.12
N VAL A 5 -4.26 -6.34 1.48
CA VAL A 5 -5.48 -5.82 2.14
C VAL A 5 -6.28 -6.97 2.74
N ASP A 6 -6.49 -8.04 1.98
CA ASP A 6 -7.20 -9.24 2.43
C ASP A 6 -6.53 -9.87 3.66
N VAL A 7 -5.21 -9.97 3.65
CA VAL A 7 -4.41 -10.46 4.78
C VAL A 7 -4.54 -9.54 6.00
N LEU A 8 -4.44 -8.22 5.81
CA LEU A 8 -4.53 -7.25 6.90
C LEU A 8 -5.92 -7.18 7.52
N ASN A 9 -6.96 -7.43 6.74
CA ASN A 9 -8.34 -7.53 7.21
C ASN A 9 -8.64 -8.89 7.88
N GLY A 10 -7.67 -9.79 7.98
CA GLY A 10 -7.85 -11.12 8.57
C GLY A 10 -8.73 -12.05 7.73
N GLN A 11 -8.91 -11.75 6.44
CA GLN A 11 -9.74 -12.50 5.50
C GLN A 11 -8.91 -12.91 4.26
N PRO A 12 -7.79 -13.65 4.43
CA PRO A 12 -6.95 -14.01 3.29
C PRO A 12 -7.70 -14.97 2.36
N GLY A 13 -8.04 -14.50 1.17
CA GLY A 13 -8.61 -15.34 0.12
C GLY A 13 -7.63 -16.41 -0.38
N PRO A 14 -8.09 -17.34 -1.24
CA PRO A 14 -7.23 -18.37 -1.85
C PRO A 14 -6.03 -17.78 -2.59
N GLU A 15 -6.23 -16.67 -3.30
CA GLU A 15 -5.17 -15.96 -4.04
C GLU A 15 -4.11 -15.38 -3.09
N ALA A 16 -4.53 -14.72 -2.02
CA ALA A 16 -3.62 -14.15 -1.03
C ALA A 16 -2.82 -15.25 -0.30
N THR A 17 -3.48 -16.36 0.02
CA THR A 17 -2.84 -17.53 0.63
C THR A 17 -1.79 -18.15 -0.29
N GLU A 18 -2.13 -18.35 -1.57
CA GLU A 18 -1.19 -18.90 -2.56
C GLU A 18 -0.02 -17.95 -2.83
N HIS A 19 -0.25 -16.63 -2.87
CA HIS A 19 0.80 -15.63 -3.00
C HIS A 19 1.80 -15.71 -1.84
N LEU A 20 1.31 -15.72 -0.60
CA LEU A 20 2.15 -15.87 0.60
C LEU A 20 2.88 -17.21 0.64
N ARG A 21 2.22 -18.30 0.24
CA ARG A 21 2.82 -19.64 0.15
C ARG A 21 3.98 -19.65 -0.84
N ARG A 22 3.81 -19.08 -2.04
CA ARG A 22 4.88 -18.97 -3.05
C ARG A 22 6.05 -18.14 -2.54
N ALA A 23 5.77 -17.00 -1.91
CA ALA A 23 6.77 -16.14 -1.30
C ALA A 23 7.59 -16.91 -0.25
N PHE A 24 6.92 -17.66 0.63
CA PHE A 24 7.55 -18.48 1.65
C PHE A 24 8.41 -19.60 1.05
N ILE A 25 7.90 -20.34 0.06
CA ILE A 25 8.66 -21.40 -0.63
C ILE A 25 9.91 -20.82 -1.29
N THR A 26 9.78 -19.68 -1.97
CA THR A 26 10.90 -19.00 -2.65
C THR A 26 11.95 -18.54 -1.65
N TRP A 27 11.50 -17.93 -0.56
CA TRP A 27 12.36 -17.52 0.54
C TRP A 27 13.10 -18.72 1.15
N TRP A 28 12.39 -19.81 1.45
CA TRP A 28 12.95 -21.04 2.01
C TRP A 28 13.98 -21.67 1.07
N GLN A 29 13.68 -21.76 -0.23
CA GLN A 29 14.60 -22.28 -1.25
C GLN A 29 15.82 -21.38 -1.48
N SER A 30 15.71 -20.07 -1.20
CA SER A 30 16.83 -19.13 -1.22
C SER A 30 17.79 -19.30 -0.02
N GLY A 31 17.51 -20.25 0.88
CA GLY A 31 18.37 -20.66 1.98
C GLY A 31 19.73 -21.20 1.52
N GLY A 32 20.65 -20.31 1.19
CA GLY A 32 22.05 -20.61 0.93
C GLY A 32 22.85 -20.69 2.24
N ARG A 33 23.42 -21.86 2.54
CA ARG A 33 24.45 -22.04 3.59
C ARG A 33 25.51 -20.95 3.45
N ALA A 34 25.91 -20.33 4.55
CA ALA A 34 27.01 -19.36 4.58
C ALA A 34 28.23 -19.93 3.85
N ARG A 35 28.58 -19.39 2.68
CA ARG A 35 29.80 -19.74 1.96
C ARG A 35 30.90 -18.79 2.43
N ARG A 36 31.99 -19.37 2.92
CA ARG A 36 33.23 -18.61 3.11
C ARG A 36 33.90 -18.47 1.74
N GLY A 37 34.34 -17.26 1.41
CA GLY A 37 35.20 -17.05 0.26
C GLY A 37 36.55 -17.76 0.45
N ALA A 38 37.35 -17.84 -0.61
CA ALA A 38 38.72 -18.37 -0.55
C ALA A 38 39.62 -17.55 0.41
N ASP A 39 39.20 -16.33 0.76
CA ASP A 39 39.82 -15.41 1.70
C ASP A 39 39.35 -15.61 3.16
N GLY A 40 38.50 -16.61 3.42
CA GLY A 40 37.95 -16.89 4.74
C GLY A 40 36.87 -15.91 5.21
N ARG A 41 36.54 -14.87 4.42
CA ARG A 41 35.47 -13.93 4.76
C ARG A 41 34.11 -14.59 4.53
N LEU A 42 33.17 -14.32 5.43
CA LEU A 42 31.76 -14.60 5.19
C LEU A 42 31.33 -13.80 3.95
N MET A 43 31.06 -14.48 2.83
CA MET A 43 30.36 -13.81 1.74
C MET A 43 28.99 -13.42 2.27
N ARG A 44 28.51 -12.21 1.94
CA ARG A 44 27.10 -11.84 2.14
C ARG A 44 26.27 -12.94 1.47
N SER A 45 25.70 -13.85 2.26
CA SER A 45 24.72 -14.80 1.77
C SER A 45 23.59 -13.95 1.21
N GLY A 46 23.41 -14.00 -0.11
CA GLY A 46 22.34 -13.29 -0.81
C GLY A 46 20.98 -13.91 -0.50
N HIS A 47 20.60 -13.95 0.77
CA HIS A 47 19.27 -14.34 1.19
C HIS A 47 18.32 -13.26 0.70
N LEU A 48 17.36 -13.67 -0.12
CA LEU A 48 16.21 -12.82 -0.38
C LEU A 48 15.45 -12.70 0.94
N SER A 49 15.04 -11.50 1.33
CA SER A 49 14.14 -11.33 2.47
C SER A 49 12.75 -11.86 2.11
N LEU A 50 12.00 -12.37 3.08
CA LEU A 50 10.62 -12.82 2.85
C LEU A 50 9.75 -11.69 2.28
N ALA A 51 9.98 -10.45 2.73
CA ALA A 51 9.34 -9.25 2.17
C ALA A 51 9.58 -9.15 0.66
N ARG A 52 10.85 -9.28 0.22
CA ARG A 52 11.21 -9.26 -1.19
C ARG A 52 10.59 -10.41 -1.98
N CYS A 53 10.54 -11.61 -1.41
CA CYS A 53 9.85 -12.76 -2.03
C CYS A 53 8.34 -12.55 -2.16
N ALA A 54 7.72 -11.77 -1.26
CA ALA A 54 6.32 -11.39 -1.33
C ALA A 54 6.06 -10.17 -2.23
N GLY A 55 7.09 -9.59 -2.85
CA GLY A 55 7.00 -8.35 -3.63
C GLY A 55 6.84 -7.09 -2.80
N LEU A 56 7.05 -7.18 -1.48
CA LEU A 56 7.05 -6.03 -0.58
C LEU A 56 8.44 -5.39 -0.50
N PRO A 57 8.51 -4.06 -0.33
CA PRO A 57 9.77 -3.40 -0.03
C PRO A 57 10.30 -3.82 1.35
N GLU A 58 11.62 -3.84 1.51
CA GLU A 58 12.26 -4.21 2.79
C GLU A 58 11.99 -3.20 3.90
N ASN A 59 11.83 -1.92 3.55
CA ASN A 59 11.43 -0.89 4.50
C ASN A 59 9.90 -0.92 4.70
N PRO A 60 9.40 -1.17 5.95
CA PRO A 60 7.97 -1.19 6.23
C PRO A 60 7.27 0.15 5.93
N GLU A 61 7.97 1.28 6.02
CA GLU A 61 7.40 2.57 5.64
C GLU A 61 7.08 2.63 4.14
N ASN A 62 7.93 2.05 3.29
CA ASN A 62 7.66 1.98 1.87
C ASN A 62 6.46 1.07 1.57
N ALA A 63 6.29 -0.02 2.32
CA ALA A 63 5.13 -0.90 2.16
C ALA A 63 3.83 -0.18 2.53
N ARG A 64 3.86 0.59 3.63
CA ARG A 64 2.76 1.48 4.04
C ARG A 64 2.43 2.52 2.98
N LEU A 65 3.45 3.15 2.37
CA LEU A 65 3.25 4.12 1.29
C LEU A 65 2.68 3.47 0.02
N GLN A 66 3.10 2.27 -0.34
CA GLN A 66 2.51 1.53 -1.46
C GLN A 66 1.05 1.17 -1.19
N LEU A 67 0.73 0.73 0.04
CA LEU A 67 -0.65 0.44 0.44
C LEU A 67 -1.53 1.69 0.41
N ARG A 68 -1.03 2.83 0.94
CA ARG A 68 -1.71 4.13 0.80
C ARG A 68 -1.96 4.46 -0.67
N ASN A 69 -0.92 4.37 -1.51
CA ASN A 69 -1.03 4.71 -2.93
C ASN A 69 -2.05 3.82 -3.64
N TRP A 70 -2.15 2.54 -3.27
CA TRP A 70 -3.18 1.65 -3.78
C TRP A 70 -4.60 2.12 -3.41
N TYR A 71 -4.85 2.44 -2.14
CA TYR A 71 -6.16 2.99 -1.73
C TYR A 71 -6.50 4.30 -2.46
N LEU A 72 -5.52 5.17 -2.70
CA LEU A 72 -5.72 6.41 -3.45
C LEU A 72 -6.09 6.15 -4.92
N ARG A 73 -5.53 5.11 -5.56
CA ARG A 73 -5.91 4.74 -6.93
C ARG A 73 -7.35 4.24 -6.98
N GLN A 74 -7.74 3.38 -6.04
CA GLN A 74 -9.13 2.91 -5.91
C GLN A 74 -10.09 4.08 -5.65
N ALA A 75 -9.72 5.01 -4.76
CA ALA A 75 -10.52 6.22 -4.53
C ALA A 75 -10.68 7.08 -5.79
N ALA A 76 -9.64 7.17 -6.62
CA ALA A 76 -9.70 7.89 -7.89
C ALA A 76 -10.63 7.21 -8.92
N GLU A 77 -10.87 5.90 -8.83
CA GLU A 77 -11.79 5.18 -9.72
C GLU A 77 -13.26 5.51 -9.41
N LEU A 78 -13.57 5.87 -8.16
CA LEU A 78 -14.91 6.30 -7.74
C LEU A 78 -15.22 7.75 -8.11
N LEU A 79 -14.19 8.55 -8.38
CA LEU A 79 -14.35 9.91 -8.88
C LEU A 79 -14.56 9.80 -10.39
N GLY A 80 -15.78 10.08 -10.85
CA GLY A 80 -16.23 9.88 -12.24
C GLY A 80 -15.50 10.69 -13.33
N ALA A 81 -14.31 11.21 -13.05
CA ALA A 81 -13.43 11.81 -14.02
C ALA A 81 -12.91 10.76 -15.04
N PRO A 82 -12.93 11.09 -16.34
CA PRO A 82 -12.46 10.20 -17.39
C PRO A 82 -11.02 9.73 -17.22
N ILE A 83 -10.74 8.47 -17.58
CA ILE A 83 -9.41 7.83 -17.45
C ILE A 83 -8.35 8.56 -18.30
N ASP A 84 -8.75 9.11 -19.45
CA ASP A 84 -7.91 9.88 -20.38
C ASP A 84 -7.52 11.27 -19.84
N GLN A 85 -8.06 11.68 -18.69
CA GLN A 85 -7.78 12.99 -18.07
C GLN A 85 -7.11 12.83 -16.69
N PRO A 86 -5.85 12.35 -16.64
CA PRO A 86 -5.16 12.04 -15.38
C PRO A 86 -5.03 13.26 -14.47
N TRP A 87 -4.81 14.44 -15.05
CA TRP A 87 -4.72 15.69 -14.28
C TRP A 87 -6.04 16.08 -13.61
N ARG A 88 -7.16 15.86 -14.31
CA ARG A 88 -8.50 16.12 -13.76
C ARG A 88 -8.80 15.16 -12.61
N ARG A 89 -8.54 13.86 -12.79
CA ARG A 89 -8.67 12.85 -11.73
C ARG A 89 -7.83 13.20 -10.50
N ALA A 90 -6.59 13.63 -10.71
CA ALA A 90 -5.71 14.03 -9.61
C ALA A 90 -6.21 15.28 -8.88
N THR A 91 -6.79 16.24 -9.59
CA THR A 91 -7.35 17.46 -9.00
C THR A 91 -8.62 17.18 -8.22
N GLU A 92 -9.53 16.35 -8.76
CA GLU A 92 -10.75 15.94 -8.06
C GLU A 92 -10.42 15.12 -6.80
N LEU A 93 -9.45 14.20 -6.90
CA LEU A 93 -8.98 13.43 -5.74
C LEU A 93 -8.30 14.33 -4.70
N HIS A 94 -7.53 15.33 -5.13
CA HIS A 94 -6.93 16.32 -4.23
C HIS A 94 -7.98 17.11 -3.47
N ALA A 95 -9.06 17.53 -4.14
CA ALA A 95 -10.17 18.21 -3.51
C ALA A 95 -10.88 17.32 -2.48
N ALA A 96 -11.18 16.06 -2.84
CA ALA A 96 -11.79 15.09 -1.93
C ALA A 96 -10.90 14.79 -0.71
N LEU A 97 -9.59 14.65 -0.91
CA LEU A 97 -8.61 14.46 0.16
C LEU A 97 -8.57 15.67 1.10
N SER A 98 -8.59 16.89 0.55
CA SER A 98 -8.55 18.12 1.32
C SER A 98 -9.80 18.29 2.17
N ASP A 99 -10.98 17.99 1.59
CA ASP A 99 -12.26 18.00 2.31
C ASP A 99 -12.27 16.96 3.44
N PHE A 100 -11.90 15.72 3.13
CA PHE A 100 -11.81 14.63 4.11
C PHE A 100 -10.86 14.96 5.25
N ALA A 101 -9.64 15.40 4.92
CA ALA A 101 -8.60 15.72 5.91
C ALA A 101 -8.99 16.90 6.81
N GLY A 102 -9.68 17.91 6.26
CA GLY A 102 -10.12 19.08 7.01
C GLY A 102 -11.35 18.84 7.87
N ARG A 103 -12.32 18.07 7.38
CA ARG A 103 -13.65 17.96 8.01
C ARG A 103 -13.90 16.64 8.75
N LYS A 104 -13.37 15.53 8.24
CA LYS A 104 -13.71 14.18 8.72
C LYS A 104 -12.60 13.57 9.55
N TRP A 105 -11.37 13.63 9.05
CA TRP A 105 -10.21 13.02 9.69
C TRP A 105 -10.01 13.41 11.17
N PRO A 106 -10.18 14.69 11.60
CA PRO A 106 -10.01 15.06 13.01
C PRO A 106 -10.97 14.35 13.97
N CYS A 107 -12.12 13.89 13.48
CA CYS A 107 -13.07 13.11 14.27
C CYS A 107 -12.88 11.60 14.12
N TRP A 108 -12.17 11.16 13.08
CA TRP A 108 -12.08 9.74 12.68
C TRP A 108 -10.71 9.11 12.95
N TRP A 109 -9.71 9.92 13.32
CA TRP A 109 -8.32 9.46 13.43
C TRP A 109 -8.12 8.34 14.45
N SER A 110 -8.86 8.38 15.56
CA SER A 110 -8.75 7.42 16.67
C SER A 110 -9.59 6.16 16.48
N LEU A 111 -10.42 6.10 15.44
CA LEU A 111 -11.25 4.94 15.17
C LEU A 111 -10.38 3.75 14.73
N SER A 112 -10.88 2.53 14.98
CA SER A 112 -10.26 1.28 14.52
C SER A 112 -10.62 0.96 13.07
N GLU A 113 -11.73 1.48 12.58
CA GLU A 113 -12.29 1.28 11.25
C GLU A 113 -13.06 2.53 10.78
N PRO A 114 -13.33 2.68 9.48
CA PRO A 114 -14.21 3.74 8.99
C PRO A 114 -15.61 3.64 9.63
N PRO A 115 -16.29 4.76 9.90
CA PRO A 115 -17.66 4.73 10.39
C PRO A 115 -18.60 3.99 9.44
N MET A 116 -19.62 3.31 9.99
CA MET A 116 -20.56 2.50 9.20
C MET A 116 -21.32 3.31 8.14
N GLN A 117 -21.56 4.60 8.38
CA GLN A 117 -22.20 5.52 7.44
C GLN A 117 -21.25 6.19 6.44
N ALA A 118 -19.95 5.88 6.49
CA ALA A 118 -18.98 6.42 5.55
C ALA A 118 -19.29 5.92 4.14
N THR A 119 -19.24 6.84 3.16
CA THR A 119 -19.31 6.44 1.75
C THR A 119 -18.11 5.56 1.39
N GLU A 120 -18.21 4.81 0.30
CA GLU A 120 -17.11 3.96 -0.18
C GLU A 120 -15.82 4.79 -0.41
N LEU A 121 -15.96 5.97 -1.01
CA LEU A 121 -14.87 6.92 -1.19
C LEU A 121 -14.25 7.31 0.16
N GLU A 122 -15.06 7.67 1.15
CA GLU A 122 -14.57 8.07 2.48
C GLU A 122 -13.86 6.94 3.21
N SER A 123 -14.37 5.71 3.08
CA SER A 123 -13.72 4.52 3.62
C SER A 123 -12.33 4.32 3.00
N LEU A 124 -12.21 4.44 1.68
CA LEU A 124 -10.92 4.38 0.99
C LEU A 124 -9.98 5.51 1.42
N LEU A 125 -10.47 6.74 1.57
CA LEU A 125 -9.67 7.87 2.06
C LEU A 125 -9.22 7.67 3.51
N TRP A 126 -10.05 7.09 4.37
CA TRP A 126 -9.69 6.71 5.73
C TRP A 126 -8.56 5.69 5.73
N HIS A 127 -8.70 4.60 4.95
CA HIS A 127 -7.66 3.57 4.85
C HIS A 127 -6.35 4.12 4.28
N ALA A 128 -6.43 4.98 3.26
CA ALA A 128 -5.26 5.67 2.72
C ALA A 128 -4.57 6.51 3.79
N THR A 129 -5.33 7.30 4.56
CA THR A 129 -4.81 8.16 5.61
C THR A 129 -4.13 7.35 6.72
N ARG A 130 -4.76 6.25 7.15
CA ARG A 130 -4.18 5.33 8.15
C ARG A 130 -2.90 4.67 7.66
N ALA A 131 -2.89 4.14 6.43
CA ALA A 131 -1.70 3.55 5.83
C ALA A 131 -0.57 4.58 5.71
N GLY A 132 -0.89 5.84 5.40
CA GLY A 132 0.05 6.96 5.36
C GLY A 132 0.50 7.51 6.72
N GLY A 133 0.06 6.94 7.84
CA GLY A 133 0.38 7.44 9.18
C GLY A 133 -0.20 8.83 9.46
N GLY A 134 -1.37 9.13 8.91
CA GLY A 134 -2.01 10.46 9.01
C GLY A 134 -1.54 11.46 7.96
N LYS A 135 -0.56 11.12 7.11
CA LYS A 135 0.00 12.02 6.09
C LYS A 135 -0.48 11.64 4.69
N LEU A 136 -1.28 12.53 4.10
CA LEU A 136 -1.74 12.44 2.73
C LEU A 136 -0.92 13.34 1.78
N PRO A 137 -0.86 13.02 0.48
CA PRO A 137 -0.23 13.90 -0.50
C PRO A 137 -0.90 15.28 -0.51
N GLY A 138 -0.11 16.34 -0.27
CA GLY A 138 -0.65 17.70 -0.15
C GLY A 138 -0.93 18.42 -1.48
N THR A 139 -0.54 17.85 -2.62
CA THR A 139 -0.66 18.50 -3.94
C THR A 139 -1.23 17.57 -5.00
N ALA A 140 -2.05 18.13 -5.90
CA ALA A 140 -2.56 17.43 -7.09
C ALA A 140 -1.43 16.84 -7.95
N ARG A 141 -0.27 17.54 -8.05
CA ARG A 141 0.91 17.03 -8.75
C ARG A 141 1.42 15.72 -8.18
N ARG A 142 1.53 15.60 -6.86
CA ARG A 142 1.97 14.36 -6.23
C ARG A 142 0.95 13.24 -6.41
N ILE A 143 -0.33 13.58 -6.44
CA ILE A 143 -1.41 12.63 -6.68
C ILE A 143 -1.34 12.11 -8.11
N ALA A 144 -1.16 12.97 -9.12
CA ALA A 144 -0.98 12.55 -10.52
C ALA A 144 0.15 11.52 -10.66
N GLN A 145 1.31 11.78 -10.05
CA GLN A 145 2.44 10.82 -10.03
C GLN A 145 2.08 9.47 -9.40
N ILE A 146 1.18 9.46 -8.41
CA ILE A 146 0.73 8.22 -7.76
C ILE A 146 -0.22 7.44 -8.68
N LEU A 147 -1.07 8.15 -9.42
CA LEU A 147 -2.06 7.57 -10.33
C LEU A 147 -1.43 7.04 -11.63
N GLU A 148 -0.30 7.60 -12.06
CA GLU A 148 0.44 7.15 -13.26
C GLU A 148 1.32 5.90 -13.01
N ALA A 149 1.67 5.62 -11.76
CA ALA A 149 2.53 4.50 -11.35
C ALA A 149 1.74 3.21 -11.07
#